data_AF-A0A1K2I4L3-F1
#
_entry.id   AF-A0A1K2I4L3-F1
#
_cell.length_a   1.000
_cell.length_b   1.000
_cell.length_c   1.000
_cell.angle_alpha   90.00
_cell.angle_beta   90.00
_cell.angle_gamma   90.00
#
_symmetry.space_group_name_H-M   'P 1'
#
loop_
_entity.id
_entity.type
_entity.pdbx_description
1 polymer ?
#
loop_
_entity_poly.entity_id
_entity_poly.type
_entity_poly.pdbx_seq_one_letter_code
_entity_poly.pdbx_strand_id
1 'polypeptide(L)'
;MFGFLKRRVKRSKPAVDDSAKVTKVAVKAKQWQPVPHYLPVDPRQHLPVVLAASAIAASQATTSKLQFKRLYQQNPEAKRVSLIATALAAATSGQQFVVKSIKKKVSDSDHAEKV
;
A
#
# COMPACT_ATOMS: atom_id res chain seq x y z
N MET A 1 13.33 -40.29 -30.80
CA MET A 1 14.09 -39.02 -30.87
C MET A 1 13.07 -37.88 -30.77
N PHE A 2 12.78 -37.38 -29.57
CA PHE A 2 11.73 -36.38 -29.33
C PHE A 2 12.37 -35.01 -29.10
N GLY A 3 12.19 -34.09 -30.05
CA GLY A 3 12.70 -32.72 -29.98
C GLY A 3 11.79 -31.81 -29.16
N PHE A 4 12.33 -31.21 -28.10
CA PHE A 4 11.63 -30.21 -27.28
C PHE A 4 11.69 -28.82 -27.92
N LEU A 5 10.55 -28.32 -28.36
CA LEU A 5 10.40 -26.98 -28.93
C LEU A 5 10.48 -25.91 -27.81
N LYS A 6 11.58 -25.15 -27.76
CA LYS A 6 11.76 -24.04 -26.80
C LYS A 6 10.76 -22.91 -27.08
N ARG A 7 9.71 -22.81 -26.26
CA ARG A 7 8.81 -21.65 -26.22
C ARG A 7 9.54 -20.47 -25.55
N ARG A 8 10.06 -19.52 -26.34
CA ARG A 8 10.54 -18.22 -25.82
C ARG A 8 9.34 -17.34 -25.49
N VAL A 9 9.04 -17.16 -24.20
CA VAL A 9 8.15 -16.10 -23.73
C VAL A 9 8.94 -14.79 -23.76
N LYS A 10 8.68 -13.93 -24.75
CA LYS A 10 9.10 -12.52 -24.71
C LYS A 10 8.34 -11.84 -23.57
N ARG A 11 9.00 -11.57 -22.45
CA ARG A 11 8.51 -10.61 -21.45
C ARG A 11 8.71 -9.21 -22.04
N SER A 12 7.63 -8.59 -22.53
CA SER A 12 7.61 -7.14 -22.75
C SER A 12 7.64 -6.43 -21.40
N LYS A 13 8.61 -5.52 -21.23
CA LYS A 13 8.57 -4.47 -20.20
C LYS A 13 7.41 -3.54 -20.55
N PRO A 14 6.48 -3.22 -19.63
CA PRO A 14 5.73 -1.99 -19.77
C PRO A 14 6.66 -0.84 -19.38
N ALA A 15 7.03 -0.02 -20.37
CA ALA A 15 7.48 1.33 -20.13
C ALA A 15 6.33 2.09 -19.46
N VAL A 16 6.59 2.61 -18.27
CA VAL A 16 5.71 3.56 -17.59
C VAL A 16 6.00 4.89 -18.27
N ASP A 17 5.27 5.16 -19.34
CA ASP A 17 5.26 6.48 -19.96
C ASP A 17 4.40 7.42 -19.10
N ASP A 18 5.12 8.36 -18.47
CA ASP A 18 4.59 9.60 -17.93
C ASP A 18 3.86 10.38 -19.04
N SER A 19 2.54 10.23 -19.11
CA SER A 19 1.68 11.24 -19.73
C SER A 19 0.35 11.31 -18.98
N ALA A 20 0.48 11.71 -17.71
CA ALA A 20 -0.63 12.14 -16.88
C ALA A 20 -1.12 13.52 -17.35
N LYS A 21 -1.88 13.57 -18.45
CA LYS A 21 -2.76 14.72 -18.73
C LYS A 21 -4.00 14.60 -17.85
N VAL A 22 -3.83 14.94 -16.58
CA VAL A 22 -4.93 15.06 -15.61
C VAL A 22 -5.60 16.41 -15.85
N THR A 23 -6.63 16.42 -16.70
CA THR A 23 -7.54 17.55 -16.83
C THR A 23 -8.36 17.65 -15.55
N LYS A 24 -7.97 18.64 -14.74
CA LYS A 24 -8.59 19.10 -13.50
C LYS A 24 -10.08 19.41 -13.73
N VAL A 25 -10.97 18.54 -13.27
CA VAL A 25 -12.38 18.89 -13.05
C VAL A 25 -12.57 19.11 -11.54
N ALA A 26 -12.37 20.36 -11.15
CA ALA A 26 -12.65 20.86 -9.82
C ALA A 26 -14.16 21.02 -9.65
N VAL A 27 -14.83 20.03 -9.04
CA VAL A 27 -16.22 20.17 -8.58
C VAL A 27 -16.27 19.67 -7.13
N LYS A 28 -16.32 20.63 -6.19
CA LYS A 28 -16.62 20.50 -4.74
C LYS A 28 -15.93 19.33 -3.98
N ALA A 29 -14.65 19.07 -4.24
CA ALA A 29 -13.84 18.05 -3.55
C ALA A 29 -13.19 18.52 -2.23
N LYS A 30 -13.82 19.45 -1.49
CA LYS A 30 -13.10 20.24 -0.46
C LYS A 30 -12.90 19.57 0.91
N GLN A 31 -13.41 18.36 1.16
CA GLN A 31 -13.48 17.83 2.54
C GLN A 31 -13.06 16.37 2.71
N TRP A 32 -12.56 15.65 1.71
CA TRP A 32 -12.22 14.23 1.87
C TRP A 32 -10.75 13.95 1.55
N GLN A 33 -9.99 13.50 2.56
CA GLN A 33 -8.59 13.12 2.42
C GLN A 33 -8.46 11.59 2.36
N PRO A 34 -7.70 11.03 1.41
CA PRO A 34 -7.47 9.59 1.36
C PRO A 34 -6.64 9.12 2.56
N VAL A 35 -7.07 8.03 3.18
CA VAL A 35 -6.33 7.37 4.27
C VAL A 35 -5.45 6.28 3.66
N PRO A 36 -4.11 6.37 3.77
CA PRO A 36 -3.22 5.35 3.24
C PRO A 36 -3.31 4.05 4.06
N HIS A 37 -3.14 2.91 3.41
CA HIS A 37 -3.14 1.58 4.05
C HIS A 37 -1.89 1.34 4.92
N TYR A 38 -0.77 1.95 4.54
CA TYR A 38 0.50 1.84 5.23
C TYR A 38 1.09 3.22 5.47
N LEU A 39 1.63 3.42 6.65
CA LEU A 39 2.36 4.62 7.04
C LEU A 39 3.85 4.32 6.98
N PRO A 40 4.67 5.22 6.41
CA PRO A 40 6.12 5.09 6.47
C PRO A 40 6.55 5.27 7.91
N VAL A 41 7.44 4.40 8.40
CA VAL A 41 8.01 4.51 9.74
C VAL A 41 9.51 4.35 9.70
N ASP A 42 10.20 4.97 10.66
CA ASP A 42 11.65 4.86 10.79
C ASP A 42 12.02 3.43 11.23
N PRO A 43 12.82 2.69 10.45
CA PRO A 43 13.28 1.36 10.83
C PRO A 43 14.06 1.35 12.15
N ARG A 44 14.72 2.44 12.54
CA ARG A 44 15.46 2.53 13.82
C ARG A 44 14.55 2.39 15.04
N GLN A 45 13.28 2.76 14.90
CA GLN A 45 12.27 2.68 15.96
C GLN A 45 11.60 1.29 16.02
N HIS A 46 11.84 0.41 15.04
CA HIS A 46 11.21 -0.90 14.91
C HIS A 46 12.22 -2.04 14.84
N LEU A 47 13.15 -2.07 15.80
CA LEU A 47 14.22 -3.06 15.90
C LEU A 47 13.77 -4.53 15.80
N PRO A 48 12.65 -4.97 16.42
CA PRO A 48 12.25 -6.38 16.32
C PRO A 48 12.00 -6.84 14.89
N VAL A 49 11.36 -6.00 14.08
CA VAL A 49 11.04 -6.30 12.66
C VAL A 49 12.31 -6.30 11.83
N VAL A 50 13.19 -5.31 12.06
CA VAL A 50 14.48 -5.19 11.39
C VAL A 50 15.37 -6.40 11.71
N LEU A 51 15.42 -6.81 12.98
CA LEU A 51 16.19 -7.97 13.43
C LEU A 51 15.67 -9.26 12.78
N ALA A 52 14.35 -9.51 12.83
CA ALA A 52 13.76 -10.68 12.21
C ALA A 52 14.03 -10.72 10.69
N ALA A 53 13.83 -9.59 10.00
CA ALA A 53 14.13 -9.49 8.57
C ALA A 53 15.62 -9.72 8.30
N SER A 54 16.52 -9.21 9.15
CA SER A 54 17.96 -9.40 9.02
C SER A 54 18.37 -10.86 9.23
N ALA A 55 17.78 -11.58 10.19
CA ALA A 55 18.04 -12.99 10.42
C ALA A 55 17.58 -13.85 9.24
N ILE A 56 16.39 -13.57 8.70
CA ILE A 56 15.85 -14.27 7.52
C ILE A 56 16.74 -14.02 6.29
N ALA A 57 17.18 -12.79 6.09
CA ALA A 57 17.98 -12.47 4.93
C ALA A 57 19.44 -12.91 5.08
N ALA A 58 19.97 -13.00 6.31
CA ALA A 58 21.28 -13.62 6.58
C ALA A 58 21.29 -15.12 6.25
N SER A 59 20.16 -15.83 6.46
CA SER A 59 20.06 -17.25 6.09
C SER A 59 19.98 -17.46 4.58
N GLN A 60 19.40 -16.51 3.83
CA GLN A 60 19.22 -16.62 2.38
C GLN A 60 20.37 -16.02 1.55
N ALA A 61 21.05 -14.99 2.05
CA ALA A 61 22.03 -14.23 1.29
C ALA A 61 23.28 -13.91 2.14
N THR A 62 24.11 -14.93 2.32
CA THR A 62 25.30 -14.94 3.20
C THR A 62 26.42 -13.98 2.82
N THR A 63 26.50 -13.55 1.57
CA THR A 63 27.59 -12.67 1.06
C THR A 63 27.17 -11.23 0.84
N SER A 64 25.91 -10.89 1.13
CA SER A 64 25.33 -9.58 0.81
C SER A 64 25.18 -8.67 2.04
N LYS A 65 25.29 -7.35 1.82
CA LYS A 65 24.98 -6.35 2.86
C LYS A 65 23.50 -5.97 2.77
N LEU A 66 22.77 -6.14 3.87
CA LEU A 66 21.39 -5.68 4.00
C LEU A 66 21.32 -4.21 4.35
N GLN A 67 20.52 -3.46 3.61
CA GLN A 67 20.21 -2.06 3.89
C GLN A 67 18.70 -1.83 3.83
N PHE A 68 18.12 -1.41 4.95
CA PHE A 68 16.70 -1.08 5.04
C PHE A 68 16.47 0.35 4.54
N LYS A 69 15.85 0.48 3.36
CA LYS A 69 15.54 1.80 2.76
C LYS A 69 14.21 2.38 3.22
N ARG A 70 13.20 1.54 3.40
CA ARG A 70 11.84 1.95 3.75
C ARG A 70 11.21 0.88 4.63
N LEU A 71 10.61 1.29 5.74
CA LEU A 71 9.78 0.44 6.57
C LEU A 71 8.38 1.03 6.61
N TYR A 72 7.38 0.14 6.57
CA TYR A 72 5.98 0.52 6.50
C TYR A 72 5.21 -0.24 7.57
N GLN A 73 4.41 0.50 8.32
CA GLN A 73 3.50 -0.08 9.30
C GLN A 73 2.07 0.06 8.79
N GLN A 74 1.24 -0.95 9.03
CA GLN A 74 -0.17 -0.89 8.68
C GLN A 74 -0.83 0.27 9.44
N ASN A 75 -1.56 1.11 8.71
CA ASN A 75 -2.31 2.21 9.31
C ASN A 75 -3.44 1.64 10.18
N PRO A 76 -3.46 1.90 11.50
CA PRO A 76 -4.48 1.36 12.40
C PRO A 76 -5.88 1.87 12.04
N GLU A 77 -6.02 3.10 11.52
CA GLU A 77 -7.30 3.63 11.07
C GLU A 77 -7.84 2.86 9.86
N ALA A 78 -6.99 2.65 8.86
CA ALA A 78 -7.35 1.88 7.67
C ALA A 78 -7.74 0.44 8.04
N LYS A 79 -7.00 -0.20 8.96
CA LYS A 79 -7.32 -1.55 9.44
C LYS A 79 -8.71 -1.61 10.10
N ARG A 80 -9.01 -0.68 11.01
CA ARG A 80 -10.29 -0.63 11.73
C ARG A 80 -11.46 -0.45 10.77
N VAL A 81 -11.38 0.55 9.88
CA VAL A 81 -12.45 0.84 8.93
C VAL A 81 -12.66 -0.33 7.96
N SER A 82 -11.58 -0.96 7.48
CA SER A 82 -11.69 -2.17 6.66
C SER A 82 -12.44 -3.29 7.37
N LEU A 83 -12.13 -3.55 8.65
CA LEU A 83 -12.82 -4.59 9.41
C LEU A 83 -14.31 -4.31 9.59
N ILE A 84 -14.67 -3.06 9.90
CA ILE A 84 -16.08 -2.65 10.01
C ILE A 84 -16.79 -2.82 8.66
N ALA A 85 -16.18 -2.36 7.57
CA ALA A 85 -16.72 -2.52 6.23
C ALA A 85 -16.93 -4.00 5.86
N THR A 86 -15.96 -4.86 6.18
CA THR A 86 -16.07 -6.31 5.97
C THR A 86 -17.19 -6.93 6.80
N ALA A 87 -17.33 -6.54 8.08
CA ALA A 87 -18.40 -7.05 8.94
C ALA A 87 -19.79 -6.69 8.41
N LEU A 88 -19.97 -5.43 7.96
CA LEU A 88 -21.22 -4.97 7.35
C LEU A 88 -21.50 -5.67 6.02
N ALA A 89 -20.48 -5.82 5.19
CA ALA A 89 -20.58 -6.53 3.93
C ALA A 89 -21.01 -8.00 4.12
N ALA A 90 -20.40 -8.68 5.10
CA ALA A 90 -20.72 -10.06 5.45
C ALA A 90 -22.16 -10.22 5.98
N ALA A 91 -22.66 -9.22 6.72
CA ALA A 91 -24.03 -9.23 7.22
C ALA A 91 -25.08 -8.94 6.13
N THR A 92 -24.70 -8.19 5.09
CA THR A 92 -25.66 -7.69 4.08
C THR A 92 -25.92 -8.70 2.96
N SER A 93 -24.90 -9.43 2.50
CA SER A 93 -25.06 -10.35 1.38
C SER A 93 -23.96 -11.41 1.33
N GLY A 94 -24.22 -12.54 0.66
CA GLY A 94 -23.21 -13.56 0.36
C GLY A 94 -22.24 -13.19 -0.78
N GLN A 95 -22.20 -11.92 -1.20
CA GLN A 95 -21.33 -11.47 -2.28
C GLN A 95 -19.95 -11.03 -1.77
N GLN A 96 -18.94 -11.13 -2.62
CA GLN A 96 -17.59 -10.69 -2.30
C GLN A 96 -17.42 -9.18 -2.56
N PHE A 97 -17.00 -8.45 -1.53
CA PHE A 97 -16.70 -7.02 -1.65
C PHE A 97 -15.19 -6.76 -1.56
N VAL A 98 -14.73 -5.73 -2.28
CA VAL A 98 -13.34 -5.26 -2.26
C VAL A 98 -13.32 -3.78 -1.92
N VAL A 99 -12.66 -3.44 -0.80
CA VAL A 99 -12.45 -2.05 -0.39
C VAL A 99 -11.38 -1.42 -1.29
N LYS A 100 -11.77 -0.45 -2.13
CA LYS A 100 -10.83 0.24 -3.04
C LYS A 100 -10.12 1.43 -2.38
N SER A 101 -10.81 2.19 -1.54
CA SER A 101 -10.25 3.38 -0.90
C SER A 101 -11.01 3.74 0.36
N ILE A 102 -10.28 4.19 1.38
CA ILE A 102 -10.84 4.77 2.60
C ILE A 102 -10.53 6.26 2.58
N LYS A 103 -11.52 7.09 2.92
CA LYS A 103 -11.38 8.55 2.97
C LYS A 103 -11.87 9.07 4.31
N LYS A 104 -11.11 10.01 4.88
CA LYS A 104 -11.47 10.73 6.10
C LYS A 104 -12.03 12.09 5.72
N LYS A 105 -13.09 12.51 6.41
CA LYS A 105 -13.61 13.88 6.25
C LYS A 105 -12.72 14.84 7.03
N VAL A 106 -12.22 15.89 6.39
CA VAL A 106 -11.55 17.02 7.03
C VAL A 106 -12.65 17.93 7.57
N SER A 107 -12.77 18.00 8.90
CA SER A 107 -13.67 18.94 9.57
C SER A 107 -13.02 20.32 9.63
N ASP A 108 -13.83 21.38 9.64
CA ASP A 108 -13.37 22.78 9.68
C ASP A 108 -12.53 23.13 10.93
N SER A 109 -12.45 22.22 11.93
CA SER A 109 -11.60 22.33 13.13
C SER A 109 -10.09 22.32 12.84
N ASP A 110 -9.65 21.69 11.76
CA ASP A 110 -8.21 21.54 11.45
C ASP A 110 -7.64 22.77 10.71
N HIS A 111 -8.49 23.74 10.35
CA HIS A 111 -8.11 25.00 9.73
C HIS A 111 -7.76 26.12 10.74
N ALA A 112 -8.04 25.94 12.03
CA ALA A 112 -7.90 26.99 13.04
C ALA A 112 -6.49 27.10 13.67
N GLU A 113 -5.59 26.14 13.48
CA GLU A 113 -4.27 26.12 14.14
C GLU A 113 -3.11 26.62 13.24
N LYS A 114 -3.44 27.25 12.11
CA LYS A 114 -2.47 27.94 11.25
C LYS A 114 -2.98 29.33 10.86
N VAL A 115 -3.04 30.24 11.84
CA VAL A 115 -2.96 31.69 11.62
C VAL A 115 -2.02 32.28 12.66
#